data_AF-A0A947MPE7-F1
#
_entry.id   AF-A0A947MPE7-F1
#
_cell.length_a   1.000
_cell.length_b   1.000
_cell.length_c   1.000
_cell.angle_alpha   90.00
_cell.angle_beta   90.00
_cell.angle_gamma   90.00
#
_symmetry.space_group_name_H-M   'P 1'
#
loop_
_entity.id
_entity.type
_entity.pdbx_description
1 polymer ?
#
loop_
_entity_poly.entity_id
_entity_poly.type
_entity_poly.pdbx_seq_one_letter_code
_entity_poly.pdbx_strand_id
1 'polypeptide(L)'
;MTQVATRLILLASFALAPVADAFEAPLHEQVTRAALVGSPLLPAADVPALRRGAHDAFRRWFFVQIQTVADPALRARFLKRYPDARAFDARAFRELVGLTSARARNVPGFDSVRMSSPTSAPELLLKAAAAPELDLRHRDRVLQGPTGETPRGSDGKGIPVDPADTNAAPATGAASDTAAFLAFPVQPDGTLPPVTPVRYDCGAACATTGLGARGPAFAGRFTDLSLLAAAWPEGGAGGQAKGALALEFAGAAMHYLQKAASPLWTRQFGHATFTDYVARQYAWRAFVSAGGRIGPLRATGISTEALQRNLRRIVDRRAVEVSSVTALTADPDALLALRLRSNELQQPSRSFATALAFAAAASADHDADAVFEAALVATCGRVKLDGFVFHDPRASVAAPTSTVFCDVESERVTKALAAMDELNQGALRRAVAVTRLYSEQLAQALSAGVATEASASALNRIVRDGLDELDAADTRRAEWQSGAARPEQVTDTTWLVIDLILVAVIAIGVAWIVRRSPALRVGRVAPVAAS
;
A
#
# COMPACT_ATOMS: atom_id res chain seq x y z
N MET A 1 26.39 26.79 -22.93
CA MET A 1 24.94 26.66 -22.60
C MET A 1 24.60 25.34 -21.87
N THR A 2 25.50 24.74 -21.07
CA THR A 2 25.43 23.28 -20.84
C THR A 2 25.24 22.80 -19.40
N GLN A 3 25.16 23.68 -18.40
CA GLN A 3 24.82 23.30 -17.01
C GLN A 3 23.52 23.93 -16.50
N VAL A 4 23.24 25.18 -16.86
CA VAL A 4 22.00 25.87 -16.46
C VAL A 4 20.79 25.26 -17.17
N ALA A 5 20.90 24.95 -18.47
CA ALA A 5 19.85 24.28 -19.22
C ALA A 5 19.58 22.86 -18.68
N THR A 6 20.62 22.09 -18.35
CA THR A 6 20.49 20.74 -17.77
C THR A 6 19.83 20.78 -16.39
N ARG A 7 20.17 21.77 -15.55
CA ARG A 7 19.52 21.98 -14.24
C ARG A 7 18.08 22.42 -14.38
N LEU A 8 17.76 23.31 -15.32
CA LEU A 8 16.38 23.73 -15.61
C LEU A 8 15.55 22.60 -16.21
N ILE A 9 16.13 21.75 -17.07
CA ILE A 9 15.46 20.56 -17.61
C ILE A 9 15.24 19.53 -16.50
N LEU A 10 16.20 19.30 -15.60
CA LEU A 10 16.00 18.42 -14.43
C LEU A 10 14.94 18.99 -13.48
N LEU A 11 14.99 20.28 -13.14
CA LEU A 11 13.97 20.95 -12.31
C LEU A 11 12.58 20.93 -12.97
N ALA A 12 12.50 21.16 -14.28
CA ALA A 12 11.27 21.04 -15.05
C ALA A 12 10.80 19.58 -15.13
N SER A 13 11.70 18.60 -15.21
CA SER A 13 11.36 17.16 -15.20
C SER A 13 10.90 16.68 -13.82
N PHE A 14 11.36 17.29 -12.73
CA PHE A 14 10.84 17.07 -11.38
C PHE A 14 9.51 17.79 -11.14
N ALA A 15 9.29 18.96 -11.75
CA ALA A 15 8.03 19.70 -11.69
C ALA A 15 6.95 19.16 -12.64
N LEU A 16 7.34 18.50 -13.73
CA LEU A 16 6.47 17.84 -14.71
C LEU A 16 6.46 16.32 -14.56
N ALA A 17 7.09 15.76 -13.52
CA ALA A 17 6.84 14.38 -13.14
C ALA A 17 5.32 14.27 -12.93
N PRO A 18 4.60 13.45 -13.72
CA PRO A 18 3.17 13.34 -13.59
C PRO A 18 2.90 13.03 -12.12
N VAL A 19 2.14 13.91 -11.46
CA VAL A 19 1.56 13.62 -10.15
C VAL A 19 0.97 12.22 -10.31
N ALA A 20 1.43 11.27 -9.50
CA ALA A 20 0.94 9.89 -9.58
C ALA A 20 -0.58 9.95 -9.57
N ASP A 21 -1.17 9.75 -10.73
CA ASP A 21 -2.59 9.96 -10.99
C ASP A 21 -3.38 9.02 -10.07
N ALA A 22 -4.37 9.58 -9.40
CA ALA A 22 -5.30 8.87 -8.52
C ALA A 22 -6.30 8.04 -9.34
N PHE A 23 -5.80 7.16 -10.21
CA PHE A 23 -6.58 6.39 -11.17
C PHE A 23 -7.69 5.55 -10.51
N GLU A 24 -7.51 5.16 -9.25
CA GLU A 24 -8.49 4.37 -8.50
C GLU A 24 -9.57 5.22 -7.81
N ALA A 25 -9.42 6.55 -7.69
CA ALA A 25 -10.41 7.39 -7.01
C ALA A 25 -11.82 7.27 -7.62
N PRO A 26 -12.01 7.32 -8.96
CA PRO A 26 -13.32 7.09 -9.58
C PRO A 26 -13.87 5.68 -9.31
N LEU A 27 -13.01 4.67 -9.21
CA LEU A 27 -13.41 3.30 -8.93
C LEU A 27 -13.98 3.18 -7.51
N HIS A 28 -13.32 3.79 -6.52
CA HIS A 28 -13.81 3.85 -5.15
C HIS A 28 -15.17 4.55 -5.05
N GLU A 29 -15.38 5.63 -5.81
CA GLU A 29 -16.69 6.27 -5.89
C GLU A 29 -17.75 5.34 -6.50
N GLN A 30 -17.45 4.67 -7.62
CA GLN A 30 -18.41 3.78 -8.27
C GLN A 30 -18.82 2.59 -7.39
N VAL A 31 -17.84 1.93 -6.77
CA VAL A 31 -18.09 0.81 -5.83
C VAL A 31 -18.92 1.28 -4.65
N THR A 32 -18.56 2.42 -4.05
CA THR A 32 -19.30 3.00 -2.93
C THR A 32 -20.72 3.36 -3.35
N ARG A 33 -20.92 3.94 -4.54
CA ARG A 33 -22.25 4.28 -5.07
C ARG A 33 -23.13 3.04 -5.20
N ALA A 34 -22.60 1.96 -5.76
CA ALA A 34 -23.33 0.71 -5.92
C ALA A 34 -23.64 0.03 -4.57
N ALA A 35 -22.72 0.11 -3.61
CA ALA A 35 -22.91 -0.45 -2.28
C ALA A 35 -23.98 0.31 -1.47
N LEU A 36 -24.12 1.62 -1.68
CA LEU A 36 -25.03 2.48 -0.92
C LEU A 36 -26.50 2.47 -1.42
N VAL A 37 -26.80 1.80 -2.54
CA VAL A 37 -28.18 1.67 -3.02
C VAL A 37 -29.05 0.98 -1.96
N GLY A 38 -30.05 1.69 -1.45
CA GLY A 38 -30.93 1.19 -0.38
C GLY A 38 -30.28 1.10 1.01
N SER A 39 -29.09 1.70 1.19
CA SER A 39 -28.35 1.60 2.46
C SER A 39 -29.06 2.33 3.61
N PRO A 40 -29.20 1.69 4.79
CA PRO A 40 -29.78 2.31 5.98
C PRO A 40 -28.85 3.34 6.64
N LEU A 41 -27.60 3.45 6.18
CA LEU A 41 -26.63 4.42 6.70
C LEU A 41 -26.94 5.86 6.28
N LEU A 42 -27.71 6.04 5.21
CA LEU A 42 -27.93 7.34 4.58
C LEU A 42 -29.01 8.12 5.34
N PRO A 43 -28.68 9.23 6.03
CA PRO A 43 -29.70 10.11 6.58
C PRO A 43 -30.54 10.73 5.46
N ALA A 44 -31.80 11.03 5.76
CA ALA A 44 -32.73 11.67 4.83
C ALA A 44 -32.43 13.16 4.59
N ALA A 45 -31.68 13.80 5.51
CA ALA A 45 -31.33 15.22 5.44
C ALA A 45 -29.90 15.42 4.88
N ASP A 46 -29.69 16.57 4.26
CA ASP A 46 -28.36 17.01 3.83
C ASP A 46 -27.40 17.13 5.02
N VAL A 47 -26.15 16.81 4.76
CA VAL A 47 -25.05 17.00 5.71
C VAL A 47 -24.65 18.48 5.64
N PRO A 48 -24.71 19.23 6.76
CA PRO A 48 -24.33 20.63 6.79
C PRO A 48 -22.82 20.80 6.55
N ALA A 49 -22.44 21.98 6.07
CA ALA A 49 -21.02 22.33 5.91
C ALA A 49 -20.29 22.24 7.27
N LEU A 50 -19.12 21.62 7.26
CA LEU A 50 -18.26 21.51 8.43
C LEU A 50 -17.62 22.88 8.73
N ARG A 51 -17.88 23.41 9.93
CA ARG A 51 -17.29 24.68 10.36
C ARG A 51 -15.76 24.57 10.48
N ARG A 52 -15.05 25.68 10.18
CA ARG A 52 -13.60 25.77 10.44
C ARG A 52 -13.32 25.44 11.91
N GLY A 53 -12.31 24.61 12.15
CA GLY A 53 -11.91 24.20 13.50
C GLY A 53 -12.73 23.07 14.11
N ALA A 54 -13.71 22.49 13.39
CA ALA A 54 -14.44 21.30 13.86
C ALA A 54 -13.49 20.12 14.17
N HIS A 55 -12.45 19.94 13.36
CA HIS A 55 -11.46 18.87 13.53
C HIS A 55 -10.59 19.08 14.77
N ASP A 56 -10.14 20.32 15.01
CA ASP A 56 -9.42 20.67 16.24
C ASP A 56 -10.30 20.48 17.47
N ALA A 57 -11.59 20.82 17.38
CA ALA A 57 -12.53 20.63 18.47
C ALA A 57 -12.79 19.13 18.75
N PHE A 58 -12.96 18.32 17.71
CA PHE A 58 -13.07 16.87 17.83
C PHE A 58 -11.80 16.27 18.42
N ARG A 59 -10.60 16.68 17.98
CA ARG A 59 -9.31 16.24 18.54
C ARG A 59 -9.18 16.58 20.02
N ARG A 60 -9.53 17.81 20.42
CA ARG A 60 -9.52 18.21 21.84
C ARG A 60 -10.51 17.40 22.66
N TRP A 61 -11.71 17.15 22.12
CA TRP A 61 -12.68 16.29 22.77
C TRP A 61 -12.15 14.85 22.92
N PHE A 62 -11.57 14.28 21.88
CA PHE A 62 -10.91 12.96 21.90
C PHE A 62 -9.85 12.89 23.01
N PHE A 63 -8.98 13.90 23.12
CA PHE A 63 -7.99 13.98 24.19
C PHE A 63 -8.62 13.96 25.60
N VAL A 64 -9.73 14.69 25.78
CA VAL A 64 -10.47 14.71 27.05
C VAL A 64 -11.08 13.34 27.35
N GLN A 65 -11.64 12.65 26.36
CA GLN A 65 -12.21 11.31 26.57
C GLN A 65 -11.14 10.29 26.99
N ILE A 66 -9.89 10.43 26.57
CA ILE A 66 -8.83 9.50 26.99
C ILE A 66 -8.53 9.63 28.49
N GLN A 67 -8.69 10.83 29.04
CA GLN A 67 -8.51 11.03 30.47
C GLN A 67 -9.56 10.30 31.31
N THR A 68 -10.71 9.96 30.70
CA THR A 68 -11.81 9.23 31.35
C THR A 68 -11.80 7.72 31.03
N VAL A 69 -10.84 7.23 30.24
CA VAL A 69 -10.67 5.79 29.97
C VAL A 69 -10.49 5.02 31.28
N ALA A 70 -11.22 3.91 31.41
CA ALA A 70 -11.26 3.08 32.60
C ALA A 70 -9.91 2.40 32.91
N ASP A 71 -9.14 2.04 31.88
CA ASP A 71 -7.82 1.43 32.00
C ASP A 71 -6.77 2.48 32.42
N PRO A 72 -6.31 2.48 33.69
CA PRO A 72 -5.38 3.48 34.18
C PRO A 72 -3.98 3.35 33.56
N ALA A 73 -3.59 2.13 33.14
CA ALA A 73 -2.29 1.89 32.52
C ALA A 73 -2.27 2.45 31.09
N LEU A 74 -3.35 2.21 30.33
CA LEU A 74 -3.50 2.79 28.99
C LEU A 74 -3.52 4.32 29.04
N ARG A 75 -4.28 4.90 30.00
CA ARG A 75 -4.32 6.35 30.22
C ARG A 75 -2.93 6.91 30.57
N ALA A 76 -2.20 6.27 31.47
CA ALA A 76 -0.86 6.70 31.86
C ALA A 76 0.14 6.62 30.68
N ARG A 77 0.08 5.57 29.86
CA ARG A 77 0.88 5.45 28.63
C ARG A 77 0.58 6.58 27.65
N PHE A 78 -0.70 6.88 27.43
CA PHE A 78 -1.11 7.97 26.54
C PHE A 78 -0.61 9.32 27.05
N LEU A 79 -0.85 9.66 28.32
CA LEU A 79 -0.43 10.94 28.92
C LEU A 79 1.09 11.07 29.04
N LYS A 80 1.83 9.96 29.15
CA LYS A 80 3.29 9.99 29.07
C LYS A 80 3.78 10.44 27.70
N ARG A 81 3.11 10.01 26.62
CA ARG A 81 3.46 10.41 25.24
C ARG A 81 2.91 11.78 24.86
N TYR A 82 1.71 12.10 25.33
CA TYR A 82 0.99 13.36 25.06
C TYR A 82 0.55 14.01 26.38
N PRO A 83 1.43 14.78 27.05
CA PRO A 83 1.16 15.30 28.40
C PRO A 83 -0.04 16.24 28.51
N ASP A 84 -0.34 16.96 27.43
CA ASP A 84 -1.44 17.92 27.39
C ASP A 84 -2.07 18.00 25.97
N ALA A 85 -3.18 18.72 25.88
CA ALA A 85 -3.92 18.90 24.62
C ALA A 85 -3.14 19.71 23.56
N ARG A 86 -2.06 20.41 23.92
CA ARG A 86 -1.18 21.11 22.97
C ARG A 86 -0.17 20.15 22.37
N ALA A 87 0.33 19.19 23.17
CA ALA A 87 1.18 18.10 22.70
C ALA A 87 0.42 17.12 21.78
N PHE A 88 -0.90 17.01 21.93
CA PHE A 88 -1.77 16.25 21.03
C PHE A 88 -2.34 17.12 19.90
N ASP A 89 -1.46 17.58 19.00
CA ASP A 89 -1.81 18.36 17.81
C ASP A 89 -2.33 17.48 16.64
N ALA A 90 -2.63 18.08 15.49
CA ALA A 90 -3.14 17.35 14.32
C ALA A 90 -2.18 16.27 13.83
N ARG A 91 -0.86 16.53 13.93
CA ARG A 91 0.17 15.58 13.56
C ARG A 91 0.21 14.41 14.54
N ALA A 92 0.23 14.68 15.84
CA ALA A 92 0.20 13.65 16.87
C ALA A 92 -1.05 12.77 16.74
N PHE A 93 -2.20 13.36 16.41
CA PHE A 93 -3.42 12.60 16.17
C PHE A 93 -3.29 11.70 14.92
N ARG A 94 -2.75 12.21 13.82
CA ARG A 94 -2.44 11.40 12.62
C ARG A 94 -1.47 10.26 12.92
N GLU A 95 -0.39 10.53 13.66
CA GLU A 95 0.59 9.51 14.03
C GLU A 95 -0.04 8.42 14.92
N LEU A 96 -0.86 8.81 15.91
CA LEU A 96 -1.62 7.85 16.73
C LEU A 96 -2.48 6.93 15.87
N VAL A 97 -3.05 7.46 14.78
CA VAL A 97 -3.87 6.65 13.87
C VAL A 97 -3.09 6.00 12.73
N GLY A 98 -1.74 6.02 12.76
CA GLY A 98 -0.86 5.37 11.78
C GLY A 98 -0.73 6.10 10.44
N LEU A 99 -1.15 7.36 10.36
CA LEU A 99 -1.04 8.21 9.17
C LEU A 99 0.28 8.98 9.15
N THR A 100 0.49 9.74 8.07
CA THR A 100 1.70 10.54 7.85
C THR A 100 1.96 11.55 8.97
N SER A 101 3.21 11.58 9.42
CA SER A 101 3.79 12.59 10.32
C SER A 101 4.09 13.91 9.61
N ALA A 102 4.01 13.94 8.27
CA ALA A 102 4.45 15.08 7.48
C ALA A 102 3.56 16.32 7.70
N ARG A 103 4.13 17.41 8.22
CA ARG A 103 3.43 18.69 8.45
C ARG A 103 2.87 19.35 7.20
N ALA A 104 3.54 19.17 6.05
CA ALA A 104 3.11 19.74 4.77
C ALA A 104 1.94 18.99 4.13
N ARG A 105 1.51 17.85 4.71
CA ARG A 105 0.39 17.06 4.20
C ARG A 105 -0.89 17.50 4.91
N ASN A 106 -1.93 17.67 4.09
CA ASN A 106 -3.26 18.00 4.53
C ASN A 106 -4.14 16.74 4.37
N VAL A 107 -4.54 16.14 5.48
CA VAL A 107 -5.40 14.95 5.50
C VAL A 107 -6.83 15.36 5.87
N PRO A 108 -7.77 15.32 4.91
CA PRO A 108 -9.21 15.44 5.17
C PRO A 108 -9.68 14.60 6.35
N GLY A 109 -10.50 15.17 7.23
CA GLY A 109 -10.96 14.56 8.48
C GLY A 109 -10.00 14.76 9.67
N PHE A 110 -8.76 15.21 9.43
CA PHE A 110 -7.78 15.55 10.48
C PHE A 110 -7.33 17.01 10.42
N ASP A 111 -6.96 17.50 9.24
CA ASP A 111 -6.37 18.82 9.02
C ASP A 111 -7.35 19.83 8.42
N SER A 112 -8.21 19.37 7.51
CA SER A 112 -9.12 20.24 6.79
C SER A 112 -10.42 19.56 6.41
N VAL A 113 -11.37 20.41 6.07
CA VAL A 113 -12.72 20.06 5.67
C VAL A 113 -12.78 19.95 4.15
N ARG A 114 -13.37 18.88 3.61
CA ARG A 114 -13.67 18.76 2.17
C ARG A 114 -14.94 19.52 1.75
N MET A 115 -15.78 19.90 2.71
CA MET A 115 -17.08 20.53 2.50
C MET A 115 -17.06 22.03 2.78
N SER A 116 -17.00 22.86 1.74
CA SER A 116 -17.26 24.30 1.84
C SER A 116 -18.75 24.65 1.80
N SER A 117 -19.60 23.70 1.40
CA SER A 117 -21.06 23.82 1.30
C SER A 117 -21.75 22.56 1.82
N PRO A 118 -23.04 22.62 2.19
CA PRO A 118 -23.84 21.42 2.45
C PRO A 118 -23.79 20.45 1.26
N THR A 119 -23.89 19.15 1.54
CA THR A 119 -23.85 18.08 0.53
C THR A 119 -24.72 16.92 1.01
N SER A 120 -25.16 16.07 0.09
CA SER A 120 -25.88 14.86 0.47
C SER A 120 -24.94 13.86 1.16
N ALA A 121 -25.44 13.08 2.11
CA ALA A 121 -24.64 12.05 2.77
C ALA A 121 -24.02 11.02 1.80
N PRO A 122 -24.72 10.55 0.74
CA PRO A 122 -24.10 9.73 -0.29
C PRO A 122 -22.90 10.41 -0.94
N GLU A 123 -23.04 11.68 -1.35
CA GLU A 123 -21.96 12.42 -2.00
C GLU A 123 -20.73 12.59 -1.08
N LEU A 124 -20.95 12.83 0.22
CA LEU A 124 -19.87 12.88 1.19
C LEU A 124 -19.14 11.55 1.31
N LEU A 125 -19.88 10.44 1.45
CA LEU A 125 -19.29 9.09 1.55
C LEU A 125 -18.48 8.73 0.30
N LEU A 126 -18.99 9.05 -0.90
CA LEU A 126 -18.27 8.83 -2.17
C LEU A 126 -16.91 9.56 -2.16
N LYS A 127 -16.93 10.87 -1.88
CA LYS A 127 -15.71 11.70 -1.83
C LYS A 127 -14.76 11.25 -0.73
N ALA A 128 -15.29 10.77 0.39
CA ALA A 128 -14.50 10.28 1.52
C ALA A 128 -13.86 8.92 1.22
N ALA A 129 -14.54 8.03 0.49
CA ALA A 129 -13.98 6.75 0.03
C ALA A 129 -12.89 6.92 -1.03
N ALA A 130 -12.98 7.94 -1.87
CA ALA A 130 -11.90 8.31 -2.79
C ALA A 130 -10.72 9.03 -2.09
N ALA A 131 -10.94 9.58 -0.89
CA ALA A 131 -9.99 10.50 -0.27
C ALA A 131 -8.58 9.92 -0.02
N PRO A 132 -8.43 8.69 0.51
CA PRO A 132 -7.11 8.13 0.78
C PRO A 132 -6.20 8.01 -0.45
N GLU A 133 -6.77 7.89 -1.65
CA GLU A 133 -6.01 7.87 -2.91
C GLU A 133 -5.47 9.26 -3.30
N LEU A 134 -6.15 10.33 -2.85
CA LEU A 134 -5.94 11.70 -3.31
C LEU A 134 -5.11 12.56 -2.35
N ASP A 135 -5.21 12.30 -1.05
CA ASP A 135 -4.67 13.20 -0.01
C ASP A 135 -3.29 12.80 0.52
N LEU A 136 -2.74 11.70 0.00
CA LEU A 136 -1.37 11.28 0.29
C LEU A 136 -1.14 11.00 1.79
N ARG A 137 -2.21 10.68 2.54
CA ARG A 137 -2.19 10.46 4.00
C ARG A 137 -1.22 9.37 4.47
N HIS A 138 -0.74 8.54 3.56
CA HIS A 138 0.19 7.44 3.84
C HIS A 138 1.58 7.65 3.24
N ARG A 139 1.82 8.77 2.57
CA ARG A 139 3.12 9.09 1.96
C ARG A 139 4.04 9.76 2.95
N ASP A 140 5.33 9.66 2.66
CA ASP A 140 6.39 10.31 3.43
C ASP A 140 6.30 9.99 4.92
N ARG A 141 6.19 8.69 5.24
CA ARG A 141 6.27 8.16 6.62
C ARG A 141 7.72 8.21 7.12
N VAL A 142 8.30 9.40 7.07
CA VAL A 142 9.59 9.74 7.65
C VAL A 142 9.37 10.46 8.96
N LEU A 143 10.19 10.13 9.94
CA LEU A 143 10.18 10.79 11.23
C LEU A 143 10.38 12.30 11.02
N GLN A 144 9.56 13.11 11.70
CA GLN A 144 9.75 14.55 11.74
C GLN A 144 10.10 14.96 13.18
N GLY A 145 11.10 15.82 13.33
CA GLY A 145 11.45 16.39 14.62
C GLY A 145 10.41 17.41 15.09
N PRO A 146 10.58 17.96 16.30
CA PRO A 146 9.67 18.96 16.88
C PRO A 146 9.57 20.25 16.05
N THR A 147 10.60 20.60 15.27
CA THR A 147 10.58 21.80 14.42
C THR A 147 10.17 21.50 12.96
N GLY A 148 9.90 20.24 12.63
CA GLY A 148 9.48 19.78 11.30
C GLY A 148 10.65 19.35 10.40
N GLU A 149 11.87 19.39 10.91
CA GLU A 149 13.05 18.81 10.29
C GLU A 149 12.90 17.29 10.14
N THR A 150 13.47 16.69 9.10
CA THR A 150 13.54 15.23 8.96
C THR A 150 14.90 14.76 9.45
N PRO A 151 15.00 14.12 10.64
CA PRO A 151 16.25 13.56 11.12
C PRO A 151 16.81 12.60 10.08
N ARG A 152 18.13 12.63 9.91
CA ARG A 152 18.82 11.77 8.94
C ARG A 152 19.59 10.68 9.66
N GLY A 153 19.49 9.46 9.14
CA GLY A 153 20.31 8.34 9.58
C GLY A 153 21.77 8.49 9.13
N SER A 154 22.62 7.53 9.53
CA SER A 154 24.05 7.52 9.15
C SER A 154 24.30 7.41 7.65
N ASP A 155 23.30 6.97 6.87
CA ASP A 155 23.34 6.91 5.40
C ASP A 155 22.85 8.21 4.73
N GLY A 156 22.55 9.25 5.53
CA GLY A 156 22.07 10.55 5.06
C GLY A 156 20.60 10.59 4.63
N LYS A 157 19.86 9.48 4.75
CA LYS A 157 18.43 9.41 4.41
C LYS A 157 17.55 9.75 5.61
N GLY A 158 16.31 10.18 5.34
CA GLY A 158 15.31 10.40 6.38
C GLY A 158 15.01 9.11 7.13
N ILE A 159 14.97 9.18 8.46
CA ILE A 159 14.65 8.02 9.31
C ILE A 159 13.17 7.71 9.12
N PRO A 160 12.78 6.45 8.82
CA PRO A 160 11.36 6.09 8.72
C PRO A 160 10.65 6.27 10.07
N VAL A 161 9.36 6.61 10.06
CA VAL A 161 8.51 6.58 11.27
C VAL A 161 8.51 5.17 11.84
N ASP A 162 8.45 4.16 10.98
CA ASP A 162 8.57 2.76 11.34
C ASP A 162 9.49 2.05 10.33
N PRO A 163 10.65 1.51 10.74
CA PRO A 163 11.52 0.74 9.87
C PRO A 163 10.80 -0.45 9.20
N ALA A 164 9.76 -1.01 9.83
CA ALA A 164 8.95 -2.07 9.23
C ALA A 164 8.27 -1.64 7.92
N ASP A 165 7.90 -0.36 7.78
CA ASP A 165 7.29 0.15 6.56
C ASP A 165 8.25 0.07 5.36
N THR A 166 9.56 0.10 5.64
CA THR A 166 10.59 0.06 4.59
C THR A 166 10.72 -1.31 3.92
N ASN A 167 10.20 -2.36 4.56
CA ASN A 167 10.16 -3.72 4.04
C ASN A 167 9.23 -3.83 2.82
N ALA A 168 8.12 -3.08 2.82
CA ALA A 168 7.16 -3.10 1.72
C ALA A 168 7.55 -2.09 0.63
N ALA A 169 8.02 -0.90 1.03
CA ALA A 169 8.30 0.19 0.11
C ALA A 169 9.20 1.27 0.74
N PRO A 170 9.90 2.12 -0.02
CA PRO A 170 10.56 3.31 0.52
C PRO A 170 9.65 4.11 1.47
N ALA A 171 10.22 4.68 2.53
CA ALA A 171 9.50 5.55 3.48
C ALA A 171 9.06 6.90 2.89
N THR A 172 9.40 7.19 1.63
CA THR A 172 9.11 8.45 0.94
C THR A 172 8.38 8.22 -0.38
N GLY A 173 7.66 9.25 -0.85
CA GLY A 173 7.00 9.26 -2.15
C GLY A 173 5.80 8.33 -2.24
N ALA A 174 5.39 8.04 -3.49
CA ALA A 174 4.24 7.18 -3.81
C ALA A 174 4.39 5.73 -3.32
N ALA A 175 5.62 5.31 -3.08
CA ALA A 175 5.88 3.96 -2.65
C ALA A 175 5.49 3.72 -1.19
N SER A 176 5.74 4.69 -0.31
CA SER A 176 5.30 4.68 1.09
C SER A 176 3.79 4.44 1.27
N ASP A 177 2.99 4.79 0.24
CA ASP A 177 1.54 4.61 0.19
C ASP A 177 1.15 3.12 0.16
N THR A 178 1.91 2.30 -0.58
CA THR A 178 1.58 0.89 -0.85
C THR A 178 1.49 0.06 0.42
N ALA A 179 2.32 0.35 1.42
CA ALA A 179 2.30 -0.35 2.70
C ALA A 179 0.96 -0.18 3.46
N ALA A 180 0.20 0.90 3.21
CA ALA A 180 -1.07 1.15 3.89
C ALA A 180 -2.19 0.21 3.44
N PHE A 181 -2.11 -0.27 2.21
CA PHE A 181 -3.20 -1.01 1.58
C PHE A 181 -2.98 -2.52 1.63
N LEU A 182 -1.81 -2.97 2.08
CA LEU A 182 -1.52 -4.40 2.22
C LEU A 182 -2.54 -5.06 3.16
N ALA A 183 -3.19 -6.09 2.64
CA ALA A 183 -4.28 -6.79 3.31
C ALA A 183 -4.03 -8.30 3.26
N PHE A 184 -3.06 -8.78 4.03
CA PHE A 184 -2.78 -10.22 4.09
C PHE A 184 -3.89 -10.95 4.88
N PRO A 185 -4.32 -12.13 4.42
CA PRO A 185 -5.23 -12.96 5.22
C PRO A 185 -4.52 -13.40 6.50
N VAL A 186 -5.20 -13.29 7.65
CA VAL A 186 -4.70 -13.88 8.90
C VAL A 186 -4.90 -15.39 8.80
N GLN A 187 -3.85 -16.14 9.13
CA GLN A 187 -3.92 -17.59 9.26
C GLN A 187 -4.87 -17.98 10.40
N PRO A 188 -5.41 -19.21 10.41
CA PRO A 188 -6.31 -19.66 11.47
C PRO A 188 -5.72 -19.56 12.90
N ASP A 189 -4.39 -19.60 13.02
CA ASP A 189 -3.65 -19.45 14.27
C ASP A 189 -3.40 -17.97 14.68
N GLY A 190 -3.95 -17.02 13.94
CA GLY A 190 -3.80 -15.59 14.19
C GLY A 190 -2.53 -14.97 13.61
N THR A 191 -1.67 -15.76 12.96
CA THR A 191 -0.41 -15.27 12.39
C THR A 191 -0.61 -14.70 10.98
N LEU A 192 0.30 -13.82 10.55
CA LEU A 192 0.36 -13.40 9.16
C LEU A 192 1.15 -14.43 8.35
N PRO A 193 0.83 -14.64 7.06
CA PRO A 193 1.63 -15.51 6.21
C PRO A 193 3.09 -15.02 6.20
N PRO A 194 4.08 -15.94 6.17
CA PRO A 194 5.47 -15.56 6.04
C PRO A 194 5.66 -14.82 4.72
N VAL A 195 5.80 -13.50 4.79
CA VAL A 195 6.17 -12.69 3.63
C VAL A 195 7.69 -12.74 3.56
N THR A 196 8.24 -13.47 2.58
CA THR A 196 9.66 -13.38 2.27
C THR A 196 9.94 -11.90 1.93
N PRO A 197 10.78 -11.18 2.71
CA PRO A 197 10.95 -9.75 2.52
C PRO A 197 11.71 -9.50 1.22
N VAL A 198 11.00 -9.19 0.13
CA VAL A 198 11.63 -8.90 -1.17
C VAL A 198 12.11 -7.44 -1.26
N ARG A 199 12.60 -6.88 -0.15
CA ARG A 199 13.46 -5.71 -0.18
C ARG A 199 14.71 -5.91 0.66
N TYR A 200 15.83 -5.96 -0.08
CA TYR A 200 17.18 -5.53 0.28
C TYR A 200 17.80 -6.16 1.52
N ASP A 201 18.54 -7.25 1.34
CA ASP A 201 19.92 -7.34 1.84
C ASP A 201 20.20 -6.89 3.29
N CYS A 202 19.26 -7.13 4.21
CA CYS A 202 19.39 -6.79 5.63
C CYS A 202 19.67 -7.99 6.52
N GLY A 203 19.97 -9.15 5.93
CA GLY A 203 20.23 -10.38 6.67
C GLY A 203 19.09 -10.71 7.65
N ALA A 204 19.44 -11.33 8.78
CA ALA A 204 18.51 -11.71 9.84
C ALA A 204 17.74 -10.52 10.47
N ALA A 205 18.20 -9.28 10.29
CA ALA A 205 17.59 -8.08 10.88
C ALA A 205 16.25 -7.67 10.23
N CYS A 206 15.91 -8.23 9.06
CA CYS A 206 14.61 -7.99 8.43
C CYS A 206 13.57 -9.08 8.72
N ALA A 207 13.99 -10.24 9.22
CA ALA A 207 13.07 -11.24 9.75
C ALA A 207 12.36 -10.76 11.03
N THR A 208 12.96 -9.78 11.73
CA THR A 208 12.45 -9.25 13.01
C THR A 208 11.54 -8.04 12.85
N THR A 209 11.52 -7.35 11.70
CA THR A 209 10.81 -6.07 11.57
C THR A 209 9.34 -6.17 11.18
N GLY A 210 8.83 -7.37 10.84
CA GLY A 210 7.39 -7.69 10.72
C GLY A 210 6.59 -6.85 9.71
N LEU A 211 6.18 -7.45 8.59
CA LEU A 211 5.20 -6.82 7.69
C LEU A 211 3.79 -6.97 8.27
N GLY A 212 3.11 -5.85 8.54
CA GLY A 212 1.72 -5.83 9.02
C GLY A 212 0.70 -5.71 7.89
N ALA A 213 -0.47 -6.34 8.06
CA ALA A 213 -1.65 -6.10 7.21
C ALA A 213 -2.32 -4.77 7.61
N ARG A 214 -1.80 -3.65 7.09
CA ARG A 214 -2.27 -2.31 7.47
C ARG A 214 -3.64 -1.95 6.92
N GLY A 215 -4.04 -2.50 5.76
CA GLY A 215 -5.36 -2.22 5.17
C GLY A 215 -6.51 -2.58 6.11
N PRO A 216 -6.57 -3.83 6.61
CA PRO A 216 -7.55 -4.24 7.61
C PRO A 216 -7.52 -3.43 8.91
N ALA A 217 -6.33 -3.09 9.41
CA ALA A 217 -6.17 -2.25 10.60
C ALA A 217 -6.75 -0.83 10.37
N PHE A 218 -6.49 -0.22 9.21
CA PHE A 218 -7.07 1.07 8.86
C PHE A 218 -8.57 1.00 8.67
N ALA A 219 -9.12 -0.03 8.01
CA ALA A 219 -10.57 -0.22 7.91
C ALA A 219 -11.20 -0.16 9.31
N GLY A 220 -10.63 -0.91 10.26
CA GLY A 220 -11.10 -0.92 11.63
C GLY A 220 -10.95 0.41 12.37
N ARG A 221 -9.80 1.04 12.25
CA ARG A 221 -9.48 2.30 12.94
C ARG A 221 -10.36 3.46 12.46
N PHE A 222 -10.63 3.54 11.16
CA PHE A 222 -11.53 4.55 10.61
C PHE A 222 -13.00 4.28 10.96
N THR A 223 -13.41 3.02 11.09
CA THR A 223 -14.72 2.69 11.66
C THR A 223 -14.84 3.11 13.12
N ASP A 224 -13.81 2.87 13.92
CA ASP A 224 -13.80 3.29 15.33
C ASP A 224 -13.84 4.82 15.46
N LEU A 225 -13.14 5.56 14.59
CA LEU A 225 -13.22 7.03 14.51
C LEU A 225 -14.62 7.50 14.09
N SER A 226 -15.27 6.78 13.17
CA SER A 226 -16.65 7.08 12.75
C SER A 226 -17.63 6.95 13.93
N LEU A 227 -17.53 5.85 14.70
CA LEU A 227 -18.35 5.63 15.90
C LEU A 227 -18.09 6.69 16.97
N LEU A 228 -16.82 7.06 17.19
CA LEU A 228 -16.46 8.13 18.13
C LEU A 228 -16.99 9.49 17.69
N ALA A 229 -16.86 9.83 16.40
CA ALA A 229 -17.39 11.05 15.85
C ALA A 229 -18.90 11.12 16.03
N ALA A 230 -19.63 10.04 15.78
CA ALA A 230 -21.08 9.99 15.98
C ALA A 230 -21.50 10.16 17.45
N ALA A 231 -20.67 9.70 18.41
CA ALA A 231 -20.89 9.87 19.84
C ALA A 231 -20.47 11.25 20.38
N TRP A 232 -19.88 12.12 19.56
CA TRP A 232 -19.47 13.46 19.97
C TRP A 232 -20.70 14.28 20.40
N PRO A 233 -20.72 14.88 21.62
CA PRO A 233 -21.92 15.56 22.13
C PRO A 233 -22.37 16.73 21.25
N GLU A 234 -23.69 16.91 21.15
CA GLU A 234 -24.30 17.96 20.32
C GLU A 234 -24.02 19.38 20.81
N GLY A 235 -23.62 19.54 22.08
CA GLY A 235 -23.27 20.83 22.66
C GLY A 235 -21.95 21.41 22.13
N GLY A 236 -21.88 22.73 21.98
CA GLY A 236 -20.65 23.46 21.65
C GLY A 236 -20.21 23.28 20.18
N ALA A 237 -18.94 22.96 19.97
CA ALA A 237 -18.37 22.77 18.63
C ALA A 237 -18.79 21.45 17.95
N GLY A 238 -19.39 20.52 18.71
CA GLY A 238 -19.77 19.18 18.24
C GLY A 238 -21.05 19.08 17.43
N GLY A 239 -21.97 20.05 17.59
CA GLY A 239 -23.33 20.05 17.04
C GLY A 239 -23.51 19.42 15.66
N GLN A 240 -23.51 20.23 14.60
CA GLN A 240 -23.73 19.75 13.23
C GLN A 240 -22.54 18.99 12.63
N ALA A 241 -21.37 19.04 13.27
CA ALA A 241 -20.12 18.50 12.75
C ALA A 241 -19.99 16.98 12.95
N LYS A 242 -20.64 16.40 13.97
CA LYS A 242 -20.52 14.98 14.32
C LYS A 242 -20.91 14.04 13.19
N GLY A 243 -22.03 14.31 12.51
CA GLY A 243 -22.54 13.48 11.41
C GLY A 243 -21.64 13.54 10.18
N ALA A 244 -21.14 14.73 9.85
CA ALA A 244 -20.21 14.90 8.74
C ALA A 244 -18.88 14.18 9.00
N LEU A 245 -18.27 14.35 10.18
CA LEU A 245 -17.04 13.65 10.55
C LEU A 245 -17.23 12.13 10.60
N ALA A 246 -18.36 11.66 11.14
CA ALA A 246 -18.66 10.23 11.18
C ALA A 246 -18.71 9.64 9.76
N LEU A 247 -19.33 10.34 8.81
CA LEU A 247 -19.40 9.91 7.41
C LEU A 247 -18.04 10.04 6.70
N GLU A 248 -17.24 11.08 6.98
CA GLU A 248 -15.88 11.20 6.43
C GLU A 248 -14.99 10.03 6.86
N PHE A 249 -15.02 9.66 8.14
CA PHE A 249 -14.28 8.49 8.64
C PHE A 249 -14.87 7.18 8.11
N ALA A 250 -16.19 7.06 8.00
CA ALA A 250 -16.82 5.87 7.42
C ALA A 250 -16.42 5.66 5.95
N GLY A 251 -16.40 6.71 5.13
CA GLY A 251 -15.95 6.63 3.75
C GLY A 251 -14.48 6.22 3.66
N ALA A 252 -13.61 6.77 4.52
CA ALA A 252 -12.23 6.32 4.60
C ALA A 252 -12.11 4.83 4.98
N ALA A 253 -12.95 4.30 5.88
CA ALA A 253 -12.98 2.86 6.17
C ALA A 253 -13.39 2.02 4.95
N MET A 254 -14.40 2.47 4.18
CA MET A 254 -14.84 1.82 2.95
C MET A 254 -13.70 1.70 1.93
N HIS A 255 -12.85 2.72 1.81
CA HIS A 255 -11.67 2.66 0.94
C HIS A 255 -10.79 1.43 1.23
N TYR A 256 -10.41 1.21 2.49
CA TYR A 256 -9.54 0.08 2.83
C TYR A 256 -10.23 -1.28 2.71
N LEU A 257 -11.55 -1.34 2.93
CA LEU A 257 -12.34 -2.54 2.64
C LEU A 257 -12.31 -2.87 1.15
N GLN A 258 -12.45 -1.86 0.29
CA GLN A 258 -12.40 -2.00 -1.16
C GLN A 258 -11.01 -2.42 -1.64
N LYS A 259 -9.95 -1.85 -1.05
CA LYS A 259 -8.56 -2.29 -1.32
C LYS A 259 -8.35 -3.75 -0.88
N ALA A 260 -8.83 -4.13 0.31
CA ALA A 260 -8.73 -5.51 0.80
C ALA A 260 -9.50 -6.53 -0.08
N ALA A 261 -10.57 -6.11 -0.76
CA ALA A 261 -11.30 -6.95 -1.70
C ALA A 261 -10.58 -7.13 -3.06
N SER A 262 -9.48 -6.41 -3.29
CA SER A 262 -8.74 -6.47 -4.53
C SER A 262 -7.52 -7.42 -4.42
N PRO A 263 -7.39 -8.38 -5.34
CA PRO A 263 -6.26 -9.33 -5.35
C PRO A 263 -4.89 -8.64 -5.50
N LEU A 264 -4.87 -7.38 -5.96
CA LEU A 264 -3.64 -6.61 -6.11
C LEU A 264 -3.01 -6.18 -4.78
N TRP A 265 -3.80 -6.22 -3.69
CA TRP A 265 -3.43 -5.73 -2.37
C TRP A 265 -3.32 -6.83 -1.30
N THR A 266 -3.75 -8.05 -1.60
CA THR A 266 -3.80 -9.17 -0.64
C THR A 266 -2.59 -10.10 -0.69
N ARG A 267 -1.95 -10.19 -1.86
CA ARG A 267 -0.58 -10.70 -2.01
C ARG A 267 0.27 -9.62 -2.63
N GLN A 268 1.57 -9.59 -2.32
CA GLN A 268 2.55 -8.85 -3.14
C GLN A 268 2.78 -9.49 -4.55
N PHE A 269 1.80 -10.31 -4.98
CA PHE A 269 1.77 -11.30 -6.05
C PHE A 269 2.75 -12.48 -5.92
N GLY A 270 2.22 -13.70 -6.05
CA GLY A 270 2.91 -14.92 -6.53
C GLY A 270 4.19 -15.34 -5.82
N HIS A 271 4.12 -15.68 -4.53
CA HIS A 271 5.27 -16.04 -3.67
C HIS A 271 6.33 -16.97 -4.32
N ALA A 272 5.98 -17.82 -5.28
CA ALA A 272 6.95 -18.57 -6.08
C ALA A 272 7.33 -17.83 -7.38
N THR A 273 6.39 -17.58 -8.30
CA THR A 273 6.70 -17.03 -9.63
C THR A 273 7.30 -15.62 -9.57
N PHE A 274 6.77 -14.74 -8.72
CA PHE A 274 7.29 -13.38 -8.55
C PHE A 274 8.65 -13.40 -7.86
N THR A 275 8.81 -14.18 -6.78
CA THR A 275 10.09 -14.31 -6.08
C THR A 275 11.16 -14.90 -6.99
N ASP A 276 10.84 -15.97 -7.73
CA ASP A 276 11.71 -16.53 -8.77
C ASP A 276 12.08 -15.49 -9.82
N TYR A 277 11.11 -14.71 -10.27
CA TYR A 277 11.30 -13.70 -11.28
C TYR A 277 12.23 -12.59 -10.78
N VAL A 278 11.99 -12.05 -9.58
CA VAL A 278 12.85 -11.04 -8.95
C VAL A 278 14.23 -11.59 -8.66
N ALA A 279 14.36 -12.84 -8.18
CA ALA A 279 15.63 -13.50 -7.93
C ALA A 279 16.45 -13.65 -9.21
N ARG A 280 15.83 -14.08 -10.32
CA ARG A 280 16.49 -14.16 -11.64
C ARG A 280 16.95 -12.78 -12.13
N GLN A 281 16.14 -11.75 -11.95
CA GLN A 281 16.51 -10.37 -12.33
C GLN A 281 17.64 -9.81 -11.46
N TYR A 282 17.66 -10.13 -10.17
CA TYR A 282 18.76 -9.79 -9.28
C TYR A 282 20.05 -10.50 -9.68
N ALA A 283 20.00 -11.81 -9.89
CA ALA A 283 21.14 -12.61 -10.33
C ALA A 283 21.73 -12.10 -11.66
N TRP A 284 20.87 -11.75 -12.62
CA TRP A 284 21.29 -11.13 -13.87
C TRP A 284 22.02 -9.80 -13.65
N ARG A 285 21.52 -8.93 -12.76
CA ARG A 285 22.15 -7.64 -12.45
C ARG A 285 23.45 -7.80 -11.67
N ALA A 286 23.48 -8.72 -10.72
CA ALA A 286 24.70 -9.11 -10.01
C ALA A 286 25.76 -9.55 -11.04
N PHE A 287 25.39 -10.44 -11.96
CA PHE A 287 26.27 -10.87 -13.05
C PHE A 287 26.76 -9.70 -13.93
N VAL A 288 25.85 -8.88 -14.48
CA VAL A 288 26.21 -7.77 -15.40
C VAL A 288 27.01 -6.66 -14.70
N SER A 289 26.80 -6.45 -13.40
CA SER A 289 27.57 -5.48 -12.61
C SER A 289 28.81 -6.10 -11.93
N ALA A 290 29.08 -7.40 -12.13
CA ALA A 290 30.06 -8.19 -11.39
C ALA A 290 29.98 -7.97 -9.86
N GLY A 291 28.76 -8.12 -9.32
CA GLY A 291 28.45 -7.89 -7.92
C GLY A 291 28.60 -6.42 -7.49
N GLY A 292 28.48 -5.47 -8.43
CA GLY A 292 28.62 -4.04 -8.15
C GLY A 292 30.02 -3.45 -8.41
N ARG A 293 30.94 -4.23 -8.99
CA ARG A 293 32.33 -3.83 -9.24
C ARG A 293 32.52 -3.03 -10.54
N ILE A 294 31.72 -3.31 -11.57
CA ILE A 294 31.80 -2.63 -12.89
C ILE A 294 30.59 -1.71 -13.15
N GLY A 295 29.86 -1.38 -12.09
CA GLY A 295 28.72 -0.47 -12.09
C GLY A 295 27.95 -0.62 -10.78
N PRO A 296 27.07 0.33 -10.40
CA PRO A 296 26.30 0.18 -9.17
C PRO A 296 25.42 -1.05 -9.25
N LEU A 297 25.59 -1.99 -8.31
CA LEU A 297 24.62 -3.06 -8.05
C LEU A 297 23.38 -2.39 -7.46
N ARG A 298 22.53 -1.89 -8.36
CA ARG A 298 21.20 -1.45 -7.99
C ARG A 298 20.44 -2.72 -7.67
N ALA A 299 20.21 -2.94 -6.37
CA ALA A 299 19.24 -3.92 -5.93
C ALA A 299 17.97 -3.83 -6.78
N THR A 300 17.26 -4.93 -6.88
CA THR A 300 15.96 -5.03 -7.53
C THR A 300 14.88 -4.25 -6.78
N GLY A 301 15.16 -3.02 -6.34
CA GLY A 301 14.16 -1.98 -6.04
C GLY A 301 13.31 -1.56 -7.24
N ILE A 302 13.29 -2.39 -8.28
CA ILE A 302 12.12 -2.71 -9.08
C ILE A 302 11.06 -3.25 -8.11
N SER A 303 10.36 -2.32 -7.50
CA SER A 303 9.45 -2.63 -6.43
C SER A 303 8.30 -3.49 -6.97
N THR A 304 7.91 -4.51 -6.20
CA THR A 304 6.52 -5.02 -6.14
C THR A 304 5.53 -3.90 -6.43
N GLU A 305 5.76 -2.72 -5.88
CA GLU A 305 5.00 -1.49 -6.05
C GLU A 305 5.00 -0.90 -7.47
N ALA A 306 6.07 -0.96 -8.25
CA ALA A 306 6.09 -0.48 -9.64
C ALA A 306 5.58 -1.53 -10.63
N LEU A 307 5.71 -2.83 -10.31
CA LEU A 307 4.94 -3.88 -10.96
C LEU A 307 3.44 -3.73 -10.66
N GLN A 308 3.06 -3.63 -9.38
CA GLN A 308 1.71 -3.31 -8.93
C GLN A 308 1.19 -2.02 -9.58
N ARG A 309 1.98 -0.94 -9.68
CA ARG A 309 1.55 0.31 -10.34
C ARG A 309 1.25 0.09 -11.82
N ASN A 310 2.02 -0.72 -12.52
CA ASN A 310 1.75 -1.03 -13.93
C ASN A 310 0.57 -2.00 -14.10
N LEU A 311 0.50 -3.03 -13.26
CA LEU A 311 -0.64 -3.95 -13.20
C LEU A 311 -1.93 -3.21 -12.88
N ARG A 312 -1.92 -2.30 -11.90
CA ARG A 312 -2.99 -1.34 -11.59
C ARG A 312 -3.36 -0.53 -12.82
N ARG A 313 -2.42 0.16 -13.45
CA ARG A 313 -2.70 0.94 -14.68
C ARG A 313 -3.35 0.11 -15.79
N ILE A 314 -2.97 -1.16 -15.92
CA ILE A 314 -3.54 -2.10 -16.89
C ILE A 314 -4.96 -2.50 -16.49
N VAL A 315 -5.12 -2.95 -15.24
CA VAL A 315 -6.38 -3.40 -14.64
C VAL A 315 -7.40 -2.27 -14.55
N ASP A 316 -7.01 -1.09 -14.10
CA ASP A 316 -7.89 0.05 -13.83
C ASP A 316 -8.41 0.69 -15.12
N ARG A 317 -7.56 0.83 -16.14
CA ARG A 317 -8.01 1.30 -17.47
C ARG A 317 -9.11 0.41 -18.01
N ARG A 318 -8.94 -0.90 -17.85
CA ARG A 318 -9.94 -1.91 -18.23
C ARG A 318 -11.16 -1.89 -17.30
N ALA A 319 -10.97 -1.76 -15.99
CA ALA A 319 -12.06 -1.76 -15.02
C ALA A 319 -12.99 -0.56 -15.20
N VAL A 320 -12.46 0.62 -15.54
CA VAL A 320 -13.26 1.81 -15.89
C VAL A 320 -14.02 1.64 -17.20
N GLU A 321 -13.49 0.86 -18.14
CA GLU A 321 -14.16 0.51 -19.40
C GLU A 321 -15.21 -0.60 -19.21
N VAL A 322 -14.97 -1.53 -18.27
CA VAL A 322 -15.76 -2.74 -18.01
C VAL A 322 -16.75 -2.55 -16.85
N SER A 323 -16.79 -1.38 -16.21
CA SER A 323 -17.74 -0.99 -15.14
C SER A 323 -19.18 -0.83 -15.66
N SER A 324 -19.68 -1.84 -16.36
CA SER A 324 -21.10 -2.04 -16.60
C SER A 324 -21.78 -2.27 -15.26
N VAL A 325 -22.93 -1.60 -15.08
CA VAL A 325 -23.77 -1.64 -13.87
C VAL A 325 -24.08 -3.07 -13.44
N THR A 326 -24.11 -4.03 -14.37
CA THR A 326 -24.42 -5.44 -14.15
C THR A 326 -23.41 -6.16 -13.24
N ALA A 327 -22.12 -5.82 -13.30
CA ALA A 327 -21.12 -6.44 -12.43
C ALA A 327 -21.25 -5.96 -10.96
N LEU A 328 -21.84 -4.79 -10.73
CA LEU A 328 -21.95 -4.16 -9.40
C LEU A 328 -23.23 -4.56 -8.65
N THR A 329 -24.14 -5.30 -9.28
CA THR A 329 -25.43 -5.73 -8.69
C THR A 329 -25.52 -7.22 -8.42
N ALA A 330 -24.53 -8.02 -8.84
CA ALA A 330 -24.49 -9.46 -8.64
C ALA A 330 -24.01 -9.85 -7.23
N ASP A 331 -24.39 -11.05 -6.79
CA ASP A 331 -24.05 -11.60 -5.47
C ASP A 331 -22.52 -11.71 -5.26
N PRO A 332 -22.03 -11.59 -4.01
CA PRO A 332 -20.64 -11.87 -3.71
C PRO A 332 -20.26 -13.30 -4.14
N ASP A 333 -18.97 -13.53 -4.39
CA ASP A 333 -18.51 -14.90 -4.61
C ASP A 333 -18.84 -15.80 -3.41
N ALA A 334 -19.05 -17.09 -3.70
CA ALA A 334 -19.48 -18.07 -2.70
C ALA A 334 -18.49 -18.17 -1.53
N LEU A 335 -17.20 -17.89 -1.77
CA LEU A 335 -16.14 -17.92 -0.76
C LEU A 335 -16.29 -16.78 0.25
N LEU A 336 -16.52 -15.56 -0.21
CA LEU A 336 -16.82 -14.42 0.66
C LEU A 336 -18.14 -14.67 1.41
N ALA A 337 -19.18 -15.14 0.72
CA ALA A 337 -20.47 -15.46 1.35
C ALA A 337 -20.33 -16.52 2.47
N LEU A 338 -19.50 -17.55 2.28
CA LEU A 338 -19.20 -18.56 3.29
C LEU A 338 -18.46 -17.93 4.49
N ARG A 339 -17.43 -17.13 4.24
CA ARG A 339 -16.62 -16.50 5.30
C ARG A 339 -17.43 -15.50 6.12
N LEU A 340 -18.32 -14.75 5.47
CA LEU A 340 -19.22 -13.81 6.16
C LEU A 340 -20.23 -14.52 7.06
N ARG A 341 -20.56 -15.79 6.79
CA ARG A 341 -21.42 -16.62 7.65
C ARG A 341 -20.66 -17.30 8.78
N SER A 342 -19.34 -17.23 8.79
CA SER A 342 -18.52 -17.83 9.86
C SER A 342 -18.52 -16.95 11.12
N ASN A 343 -18.45 -17.59 12.29
CA ASN A 343 -18.44 -16.89 13.59
C ASN A 343 -17.19 -16.02 13.82
N GLU A 344 -16.20 -16.04 12.92
CA GLU A 344 -15.00 -15.21 13.00
C GLU A 344 -15.29 -13.71 12.91
N LEU A 345 -16.41 -13.30 12.29
CA LEU A 345 -16.87 -11.90 12.28
C LEU A 345 -17.39 -11.41 13.64
N GLN A 346 -17.65 -12.31 14.59
CA GLN A 346 -18.21 -11.98 15.91
C GLN A 346 -17.15 -11.80 17.01
N GLN A 347 -15.86 -11.70 16.67
CA GLN A 347 -14.82 -11.52 17.70
C GLN A 347 -14.92 -10.14 18.38
N PRO A 348 -15.15 -10.07 19.71
CA PRO A 348 -15.34 -8.80 20.42
C PRO A 348 -14.09 -7.90 20.45
N SER A 349 -12.92 -8.49 20.22
CA SER A 349 -11.61 -7.84 20.28
C SER A 349 -11.28 -7.01 19.04
N ARG A 350 -11.99 -7.23 17.92
CA ARG A 350 -11.77 -6.51 16.65
C ARG A 350 -13.00 -5.68 16.31
N SER A 351 -12.80 -4.53 15.67
CA SER A 351 -13.94 -3.87 15.02
C SER A 351 -14.45 -4.75 13.88
N PHE A 352 -15.75 -4.74 13.65
CA PHE A 352 -16.38 -5.54 12.60
C PHE A 352 -15.79 -5.25 11.21
N ALA A 353 -15.38 -4.01 10.93
CA ALA A 353 -14.71 -3.63 9.70
C ALA A 353 -13.34 -4.31 9.50
N THR A 354 -12.59 -4.54 10.59
CA THR A 354 -11.33 -5.30 10.51
C THR A 354 -11.60 -6.74 10.07
N ALA A 355 -12.62 -7.37 10.64
CA ALA A 355 -12.99 -8.74 10.31
C ALA A 355 -13.51 -8.86 8.87
N LEU A 356 -14.34 -7.91 8.43
CA LEU A 356 -14.78 -7.79 7.04
C LEU A 356 -13.60 -7.62 6.07
N ALA A 357 -12.63 -6.79 6.41
CA ALA A 357 -11.43 -6.59 5.59
C ALA A 357 -10.59 -7.87 5.47
N PHE A 358 -10.43 -8.63 6.56
CA PHE A 358 -9.74 -9.93 6.49
C PHE A 358 -10.51 -10.98 5.69
N ALA A 359 -11.84 -11.03 5.80
CA ALA A 359 -12.65 -11.92 5.00
C ALA A 359 -12.56 -11.59 3.50
N ALA A 360 -12.63 -10.29 3.16
CA ALA A 360 -12.43 -9.81 1.79
C ALA A 360 -11.03 -10.14 1.28
N ALA A 361 -10.00 -9.90 2.10
CA ALA A 361 -8.62 -10.20 1.79
C ALA A 361 -8.40 -11.69 1.49
N ALA A 362 -8.95 -12.56 2.33
CA ALA A 362 -8.81 -14.00 2.16
C ALA A 362 -9.58 -14.54 0.95
N SER A 363 -10.68 -13.90 0.55
CA SER A 363 -11.35 -14.25 -0.71
C SER A 363 -10.54 -13.78 -1.92
N ALA A 364 -10.08 -12.52 -1.90
CA ALA A 364 -9.29 -11.95 -2.98
C ALA A 364 -7.89 -12.58 -3.13
N ASP A 365 -7.30 -13.11 -2.06
CA ASP A 365 -6.07 -13.90 -2.08
C ASP A 365 -6.13 -15.12 -3.02
N HIS A 366 -7.32 -15.73 -3.16
CA HIS A 366 -7.55 -16.86 -4.07
C HIS A 366 -7.28 -16.49 -5.54
N ASP A 367 -7.60 -15.25 -5.92
CA ASP A 367 -7.51 -14.77 -7.30
C ASP A 367 -6.13 -14.16 -7.64
N ALA A 368 -5.28 -13.93 -6.64
CA ALA A 368 -4.06 -13.13 -6.78
C ALA A 368 -3.06 -13.71 -7.79
N ASP A 369 -2.88 -15.03 -7.81
CA ASP A 369 -1.95 -15.69 -8.74
C ASP A 369 -2.48 -15.63 -10.18
N ALA A 370 -3.79 -15.84 -10.37
CA ALA A 370 -4.43 -15.77 -11.68
C ALA A 370 -4.35 -14.37 -12.29
N VAL A 371 -4.54 -13.32 -11.48
CA VAL A 371 -4.41 -11.93 -11.92
C VAL A 371 -2.97 -11.62 -12.36
N PHE A 372 -1.99 -12.10 -11.60
CA PHE A 372 -0.58 -11.92 -11.93
C PHE A 372 -0.20 -12.58 -13.26
N GLU A 373 -0.54 -13.86 -13.43
CA GLU A 373 -0.23 -14.62 -14.64
C GLU A 373 -0.93 -14.03 -15.87
N ALA A 374 -2.21 -13.67 -15.75
CA ALA A 374 -2.95 -13.07 -16.84
C ALA A 374 -2.34 -11.72 -17.27
N ALA A 375 -1.90 -10.91 -16.32
CA ALA A 375 -1.28 -9.64 -16.63
C ALA A 375 0.14 -9.77 -17.21
N LEU A 376 0.93 -10.76 -16.77
CA LEU A 376 2.18 -11.09 -17.44
C LEU A 376 1.94 -11.49 -18.90
N VAL A 377 0.92 -12.31 -19.17
CA VAL A 377 0.59 -12.71 -20.54
C VAL A 377 0.10 -11.52 -21.37
N ALA A 378 -0.78 -10.67 -20.82
CA ALA A 378 -1.32 -9.49 -21.50
C ALA A 378 -0.23 -8.46 -21.88
N THR A 379 0.88 -8.48 -21.15
CA THR A 379 2.05 -7.62 -21.41
C THR A 379 3.15 -8.34 -22.21
N CYS A 380 2.93 -9.57 -22.66
CA CYS A 380 3.97 -10.49 -23.20
C CYS A 380 5.24 -10.56 -22.34
N GLY A 381 5.06 -10.59 -21.02
CA GLY A 381 6.15 -10.58 -20.05
C GLY A 381 6.89 -9.23 -19.97
N ARG A 382 6.35 -8.17 -20.58
CA ARG A 382 6.94 -6.82 -20.60
C ARG A 382 6.22 -5.87 -19.66
N VAL A 383 6.71 -5.82 -18.44
CA VAL A 383 6.33 -4.76 -17.50
C VAL A 383 7.29 -3.59 -17.72
N LYS A 384 6.85 -2.33 -17.74
CA LYS A 384 7.75 -1.18 -17.93
C LYS A 384 7.87 -0.37 -16.64
N LEU A 385 9.02 -0.39 -15.97
CA LEU A 385 9.26 0.48 -14.81
C LEU A 385 10.08 1.70 -15.22
N ASP A 386 9.54 2.92 -15.09
CA ASP A 386 10.26 4.22 -15.12
C ASP A 386 11.66 4.18 -15.77
N GLY A 387 11.71 3.97 -17.10
CA GLY A 387 12.94 3.93 -17.90
C GLY A 387 13.53 2.55 -18.21
N PHE A 388 12.93 1.46 -17.73
CA PHE A 388 13.37 0.08 -17.90
C PHE A 388 12.23 -0.81 -18.41
N VAL A 389 12.52 -1.66 -19.40
CA VAL A 389 11.60 -2.67 -19.91
C VAL A 389 12.01 -4.02 -19.34
N PHE A 390 11.05 -4.71 -18.71
CA PHE A 390 11.23 -6.07 -18.23
C PHE A 390 10.98 -7.04 -19.38
N HIS A 391 11.69 -8.17 -19.38
CA HIS A 391 11.50 -9.22 -20.36
C HIS A 391 11.41 -10.56 -19.64
N ASP A 392 10.31 -11.30 -19.86
CA ASP A 392 10.30 -12.73 -19.59
C ASP A 392 11.33 -13.41 -20.51
N PRO A 393 12.35 -14.09 -19.98
CA PRO A 393 13.34 -14.79 -20.79
C PRO A 393 12.76 -15.92 -21.66
N ARG A 394 11.50 -16.35 -21.43
CA ARG A 394 10.79 -17.31 -22.28
C ARG A 394 10.04 -16.66 -23.45
N ALA A 395 9.94 -15.33 -23.48
CA ALA A 395 9.29 -14.61 -24.56
C ALA A 395 10.30 -14.30 -25.68
N SER A 396 10.06 -14.82 -26.89
CA SER A 396 10.88 -14.53 -28.07
C SER A 396 10.74 -13.06 -28.47
N VAL A 397 11.85 -12.32 -28.56
CA VAL A 397 11.84 -10.87 -28.80
C VAL A 397 12.09 -10.55 -30.28
N ALA A 398 11.07 -9.99 -30.94
CA ALA A 398 11.26 -8.86 -31.85
C ALA A 398 10.88 -7.57 -31.07
N ALA A 399 11.73 -6.55 -31.10
CA ALA A 399 11.50 -5.29 -30.38
C ALA A 399 10.29 -4.55 -30.98
N PRO A 400 9.42 -3.90 -30.17
CA PRO A 400 9.20 -2.48 -30.45
C PRO A 400 8.83 -1.58 -29.24
N THR A 401 8.69 -0.31 -29.63
CA THR A 401 8.32 0.97 -29.03
C THR A 401 7.13 1.03 -28.06
N SER A 402 7.28 1.87 -27.03
CA SER A 402 6.29 2.67 -26.25
C SER A 402 4.96 2.11 -25.71
N THR A 403 4.41 0.99 -26.16
CA THR A 403 3.14 0.46 -25.66
C THR A 403 3.36 -0.57 -24.53
N VAL A 404 2.60 -0.44 -23.44
CA VAL A 404 2.63 -1.36 -22.28
C VAL A 404 1.92 -2.69 -22.58
N PHE A 405 1.06 -2.70 -23.60
CA PHE A 405 0.39 -3.89 -24.12
C PHE A 405 1.04 -4.31 -25.43
N CYS A 406 1.07 -5.62 -25.69
CA CYS A 406 1.43 -6.14 -27.00
C CYS A 406 0.39 -5.72 -28.04
N ASP A 407 0.85 -5.48 -29.27
CA ASP A 407 -0.07 -5.40 -30.41
C ASP A 407 -0.94 -6.67 -30.44
N VAL A 408 -2.25 -6.44 -30.56
CA VAL A 408 -3.34 -7.23 -29.97
C VAL A 408 -3.67 -8.53 -30.74
N GLU A 409 -2.70 -9.15 -31.41
CA GLU A 409 -3.04 -10.16 -32.45
C GLU A 409 -2.90 -11.63 -32.02
N SER A 410 -2.47 -11.94 -30.80
CA SER A 410 -2.40 -13.34 -30.34
C SER A 410 -3.62 -13.77 -29.53
N GLU A 411 -4.20 -14.92 -29.88
CA GLU A 411 -5.29 -15.58 -29.12
C GLU A 411 -4.96 -15.70 -27.62
N ARG A 412 -3.68 -15.91 -27.30
CA ARG A 412 -3.17 -16.00 -25.94
C ARG A 412 -3.34 -14.68 -25.16
N VAL A 413 -3.03 -13.54 -25.77
CA VAL A 413 -3.20 -12.21 -25.15
C VAL A 413 -4.68 -11.89 -24.97
N THR A 414 -5.53 -12.19 -25.96
CA THR A 414 -6.98 -11.98 -25.88
C THR A 414 -7.60 -12.79 -24.73
N LYS A 415 -7.24 -14.07 -24.60
CA LYS A 415 -7.71 -14.91 -23.47
C LYS A 415 -7.25 -14.37 -22.12
N ALA A 416 -6.00 -13.90 -22.03
CA ALA A 416 -5.49 -13.32 -20.79
C ALA A 416 -6.22 -12.03 -20.40
N LEU A 417 -6.49 -11.15 -21.37
CA LEU A 417 -7.27 -9.93 -21.14
C LEU A 417 -8.69 -10.25 -20.68
N ALA A 418 -9.36 -11.23 -21.31
CA ALA A 418 -10.69 -11.67 -20.89
C ALA A 418 -10.68 -12.25 -19.46
N ALA A 419 -9.66 -13.05 -19.11
CA ALA A 419 -9.49 -13.56 -17.75
C ALA A 419 -9.25 -12.43 -16.73
N MET A 420 -8.45 -11.42 -17.08
CA MET A 420 -8.27 -10.24 -16.23
C MET A 420 -9.59 -9.50 -16.00
N ASP A 421 -10.38 -9.31 -17.05
CA ASP A 421 -11.68 -8.62 -16.97
C ASP A 421 -12.64 -9.38 -16.03
N GLU A 422 -12.68 -10.72 -16.11
CA GLU A 422 -13.47 -11.56 -15.20
C GLU A 422 -13.01 -11.45 -13.74
N LEU A 423 -11.70 -11.54 -13.50
CA LEU A 423 -11.10 -11.43 -12.16
C LEU A 423 -11.35 -10.04 -11.54
N ASN A 424 -11.27 -8.99 -12.36
CA ASN A 424 -11.57 -7.61 -11.94
C ASN A 424 -13.04 -7.46 -11.57
N GLN A 425 -13.97 -8.02 -12.36
CA GLN A 425 -15.39 -8.01 -12.01
C GLN A 425 -15.64 -8.77 -10.70
N GLY A 426 -14.93 -9.88 -10.45
CA GLY A 426 -14.96 -10.59 -9.16
C GLY A 426 -14.53 -9.70 -7.99
N ALA A 427 -13.42 -8.98 -8.15
CA ALA A 427 -12.93 -8.02 -7.15
C ALA A 427 -13.95 -6.90 -6.88
N LEU A 428 -14.60 -6.36 -7.92
CA LEU A 428 -15.63 -5.34 -7.76
C LEU A 428 -16.86 -5.85 -7.03
N ARG A 429 -17.34 -7.06 -7.35
CA ARG A 429 -18.46 -7.70 -6.63
C ARG A 429 -18.15 -7.85 -5.15
N ARG A 430 -16.97 -8.37 -4.81
CA ARG A 430 -16.50 -8.47 -3.41
C ARG A 430 -16.47 -7.11 -2.73
N ALA A 431 -15.91 -6.10 -3.40
CA ALA A 431 -15.77 -4.75 -2.84
C ALA A 431 -17.14 -4.11 -2.56
N VAL A 432 -18.11 -4.27 -3.47
CA VAL A 432 -19.50 -3.82 -3.26
C VAL A 432 -20.14 -4.57 -2.10
N ALA A 433 -20.05 -5.90 -2.07
CA ALA A 433 -20.69 -6.71 -1.04
C ALA A 433 -20.16 -6.40 0.36
N VAL A 434 -18.83 -6.31 0.53
CA VAL A 434 -18.23 -5.99 1.82
C VAL A 434 -18.55 -4.55 2.26
N THR A 435 -18.60 -3.59 1.32
CA THR A 435 -18.97 -2.20 1.60
C THR A 435 -20.44 -2.08 2.01
N ARG A 436 -21.34 -2.85 1.39
CA ARG A 436 -22.77 -2.88 1.73
C ARG A 436 -22.97 -3.41 3.14
N LEU A 437 -22.39 -4.57 3.46
CA LEU A 437 -22.44 -5.17 4.80
C LEU A 437 -21.83 -4.25 5.86
N TYR A 438 -20.71 -3.61 5.53
CA TYR A 438 -20.13 -2.58 6.38
C TYR A 438 -21.13 -1.45 6.68
N SER A 439 -21.81 -0.92 5.65
CA SER A 439 -22.79 0.15 5.85
C SER A 439 -23.99 -0.27 6.69
N GLU A 440 -24.46 -1.51 6.54
CA GLU A 440 -25.57 -2.07 7.33
C GLU A 440 -25.17 -2.23 8.80
N GLN A 441 -24.00 -2.82 9.05
CA GLN A 441 -23.48 -3.00 10.42
C GLN A 441 -23.15 -1.66 11.09
N LEU A 442 -22.60 -0.71 10.34
CA LEU A 442 -22.36 0.64 10.87
C LEU A 442 -23.69 1.34 11.19
N ALA A 443 -24.69 1.28 10.32
CA ALA A 443 -26.01 1.85 10.59
C ALA A 443 -26.65 1.19 11.83
N GLN A 444 -26.49 -0.12 12.01
CA GLN A 444 -26.93 -0.83 13.21
C GLN A 444 -26.20 -0.34 14.47
N ALA A 445 -24.87 -0.18 14.41
CA ALA A 445 -24.07 0.31 15.52
C ALA A 445 -24.40 1.76 15.90
N LEU A 446 -24.81 2.57 14.91
CA LEU A 446 -25.24 3.96 15.09
C LEU A 446 -26.70 4.08 15.57
N SER A 447 -27.55 3.07 15.36
CA SER A 447 -29.02 3.18 15.52
C SER A 447 -29.59 2.81 16.89
N ALA A 448 -28.78 2.71 17.95
CA ALA A 448 -29.26 2.51 19.31
C ALA A 448 -28.33 3.21 20.30
N GLY A 449 -28.75 3.44 21.54
CA GLY A 449 -27.89 3.95 22.63
C GLY A 449 -26.55 3.21 22.83
N VAL A 450 -26.38 2.08 22.13
CA VAL A 450 -25.13 1.38 21.76
C VAL A 450 -23.99 2.30 21.32
N ALA A 451 -24.26 3.47 20.74
CA ALA A 451 -23.21 4.42 20.35
C ALA A 451 -22.28 4.81 21.51
N THR A 452 -22.77 4.84 22.76
CA THR A 452 -21.95 5.20 23.94
C THR A 452 -21.02 4.07 24.40
N GLU A 453 -21.49 2.83 24.46
CA GLU A 453 -20.64 1.68 24.81
C GLU A 453 -19.68 1.31 23.65
N ALA A 454 -20.17 1.38 22.41
CA ALA A 454 -19.38 1.15 21.22
C ALA A 454 -18.28 2.22 21.07
N SER A 455 -18.56 3.48 21.39
CA SER A 455 -17.56 4.55 21.37
C SER A 455 -16.51 4.42 22.47
N ALA A 456 -16.87 4.00 23.69
CA ALA A 456 -15.89 3.72 24.73
C ALA A 456 -14.93 2.59 24.31
N SER A 457 -15.47 1.53 23.71
CA SER A 457 -14.67 0.42 23.17
C SER A 457 -13.80 0.86 21.98
N ALA A 458 -14.34 1.69 21.09
CA ALA A 458 -13.61 2.25 19.95
C ALA A 458 -12.45 3.15 20.40
N LEU A 459 -12.65 3.99 21.42
CA LEU A 459 -11.59 4.81 22.00
C LEU A 459 -10.44 3.95 22.53
N ASN A 460 -10.78 2.93 23.30
CA ASN A 460 -9.79 2.02 23.88
C ASN A 460 -8.99 1.29 22.79
N ARG A 461 -9.64 0.82 21.72
CA ARG A 461 -8.94 0.19 20.59
C ARG A 461 -8.02 1.16 19.87
N ILE A 462 -8.51 2.33 19.46
CA ILE A 462 -7.68 3.33 18.76
C ILE A 462 -6.43 3.70 19.57
N VAL A 463 -6.61 3.96 20.87
CA VAL A 463 -5.49 4.39 21.73
C VAL A 463 -4.54 3.24 22.00
N ARG A 464 -5.05 2.04 22.30
CA ARG A 464 -4.20 0.86 22.55
C ARG A 464 -3.41 0.49 21.30
N ASP A 465 -4.10 0.25 20.19
CA ASP A 465 -3.47 -0.19 18.94
C ASP A 465 -2.50 0.87 18.42
N GLY A 466 -2.88 2.15 18.50
CA GLY A 466 -2.02 3.27 18.10
C GLY A 466 -0.76 3.40 18.97
N LEU A 467 -0.88 3.27 20.29
CA LEU A 467 0.28 3.29 21.19
C LEU A 467 1.16 2.06 21.03
N ASP A 468 0.57 0.87 20.85
CA ASP A 468 1.33 -0.37 20.63
C ASP A 468 2.11 -0.29 19.31
N GLU A 469 1.51 0.23 18.23
CA GLU A 469 2.20 0.49 16.96
C GLU A 469 3.34 1.51 17.13
N LEU A 470 3.09 2.62 17.81
CA LEU A 470 4.09 3.66 18.04
C LEU A 470 5.25 3.17 18.92
N ASP A 471 4.97 2.43 20.01
CA ASP A 471 5.99 1.89 20.91
C ASP A 471 6.83 0.81 20.19
N ALA A 472 6.19 -0.02 19.36
CA ALA A 472 6.89 -0.99 18.55
C ALA A 472 7.76 -0.32 17.46
N ALA A 473 7.26 0.76 16.84
CA ALA A 473 8.03 1.55 15.90
C ALA A 473 9.21 2.25 16.58
N ASP A 474 9.03 2.81 17.78
CA ASP A 474 10.09 3.41 18.58
C ASP A 474 11.20 2.40 18.90
N THR A 475 10.81 1.17 19.29
CA THR A 475 11.74 0.07 19.56
C THR A 475 12.54 -0.30 18.31
N ARG A 476 11.86 -0.55 17.19
CA ARG A 476 12.52 -0.85 15.90
C ARG A 476 13.43 0.28 15.44
N ARG A 477 13.04 1.55 15.66
CA ARG A 477 13.89 2.70 15.33
C ARG A 477 15.14 2.75 16.19
N ALA A 478 15.05 2.45 17.49
CA ALA A 478 16.22 2.41 18.37
C ALA A 478 17.21 1.30 17.95
N GLU A 479 16.70 0.12 17.58
CA GLU A 479 17.49 -0.98 17.04
C GLU A 479 18.15 -0.61 15.70
N TRP A 480 17.41 0.06 14.81
CA TRP A 480 17.90 0.55 13.53
C TRP A 480 18.98 1.63 13.68
N GLN A 481 18.80 2.57 14.60
CA GLN A 481 19.72 3.68 14.87
C GLN A 481 21.00 3.24 15.59
N SER A 482 20.90 2.30 16.54
CA SER A 482 22.07 1.73 17.24
C SER A 482 22.96 0.89 16.32
N GLY A 483 22.45 0.54 15.15
CA GLY A 483 23.12 -0.31 14.17
C GLY A 483 23.11 -1.80 14.52
N ALA A 484 22.41 -2.19 15.58
CA ALA A 484 22.11 -3.59 15.88
C ALA A 484 21.26 -4.25 14.78
N ALA A 485 20.42 -3.45 14.12
CA ALA A 485 19.70 -3.82 12.90
C ALA A 485 20.32 -3.21 11.64
N ARG A 486 21.66 -3.02 11.60
CA ARG A 486 22.29 -2.71 10.31
C ARG A 486 22.04 -3.90 9.39
N PRO A 487 21.66 -3.63 8.13
CA PRO A 487 21.95 -4.59 7.08
C PRO A 487 23.44 -4.89 7.24
N GLU A 488 23.81 -6.14 7.58
CA GLU A 488 25.13 -6.60 7.17
C GLU A 488 25.24 -6.16 5.71
N GLN A 489 26.30 -5.41 5.38
CA GLN A 489 26.71 -5.38 4.00
C GLN A 489 26.94 -6.84 3.67
N VAL A 490 25.96 -7.47 3.05
CA VAL A 490 26.03 -8.83 2.60
C VAL A 490 27.05 -8.79 1.47
N THR A 491 28.30 -8.88 1.88
CA THR A 491 29.31 -9.53 1.10
C THR A 491 28.91 -11.00 1.12
N ASP A 492 27.83 -11.36 0.39
CA ASP A 492 27.42 -12.75 0.27
C ASP A 492 28.53 -13.45 -0.49
N THR A 493 29.46 -13.99 0.27
CA THR A 493 30.56 -14.80 -0.25
C THR A 493 30.01 -15.97 -1.04
N THR A 494 28.77 -16.40 -0.77
CA THR A 494 28.03 -17.41 -1.54
C THR A 494 27.77 -16.98 -2.98
N TRP A 495 27.22 -15.79 -3.20
CA TRP A 495 26.99 -15.27 -4.56
C TRP A 495 28.29 -14.92 -5.27
N LEU A 496 29.29 -14.44 -4.52
CA LEU A 496 30.64 -14.26 -5.05
C LEU A 496 31.24 -15.58 -5.57
N VAL A 497 31.05 -16.67 -4.84
CA VAL A 497 31.50 -18.01 -5.23
C VAL A 497 30.75 -18.51 -6.47
N ILE A 498 29.43 -18.30 -6.53
CA ILE A 498 28.63 -18.64 -7.72
C ILE A 498 29.09 -17.84 -8.94
N ASP A 499 29.30 -16.54 -8.79
CA ASP A 499 29.83 -15.68 -9.86
C ASP A 499 31.23 -16.13 -10.31
N LEU A 500 32.11 -16.48 -9.38
CA LEU A 500 33.44 -17.02 -9.68
C LEU A 500 33.37 -18.36 -10.43
N ILE A 501 32.44 -19.25 -10.06
CA ILE A 501 32.21 -20.52 -10.75
C ILE A 501 31.70 -20.27 -12.16
N LEU A 502 30.74 -19.35 -12.34
CA LEU A 502 30.19 -19.01 -13.66
C LEU A 502 31.24 -18.39 -14.57
N VAL A 503 32.05 -17.47 -14.06
CA VAL A 503 33.19 -16.88 -14.79
C VAL A 503 34.21 -17.97 -15.16
N ALA A 504 34.51 -18.90 -14.26
CA ALA A 504 35.42 -20.01 -14.55
C ALA A 504 34.87 -20.94 -15.64
N VAL A 505 33.58 -21.28 -15.59
CA VAL A 505 32.91 -22.12 -16.61
C VAL A 505 32.91 -21.43 -17.98
N ILE A 506 32.61 -20.12 -18.03
CA ILE A 506 32.67 -19.34 -19.26
C ILE A 506 34.10 -19.27 -19.80
N ALA A 507 35.09 -19.00 -18.95
CA ALA A 507 36.49 -18.95 -19.35
C ALA A 507 36.99 -20.29 -19.90
N ILE A 508 36.61 -21.41 -19.26
CA ILE A 508 36.92 -22.77 -19.73
C ILE A 508 36.24 -23.04 -21.07
N GLY A 509 34.96 -22.67 -21.22
CA GLY A 509 34.22 -22.82 -22.47
C GLY A 509 34.84 -22.02 -23.63
N VAL A 510 35.18 -20.76 -23.39
CA VAL A 510 35.86 -19.89 -24.38
C VAL A 510 37.24 -20.46 -24.72
N ALA A 511 38.04 -20.85 -23.74
CA ALA A 511 39.35 -21.47 -23.98
C ALA A 511 39.23 -22.75 -24.80
N TRP A 512 38.22 -23.58 -24.54
CA TRP A 512 37.95 -24.79 -25.30
C TRP A 512 37.53 -24.50 -26.75
N ILE A 513 36.65 -23.51 -26.97
CA ILE A 513 36.23 -23.05 -28.30
C ILE A 513 37.42 -22.49 -29.09
N VAL A 514 38.23 -21.62 -28.48
CA VAL A 514 39.45 -21.05 -29.12
C VAL A 514 40.45 -22.16 -29.46
N ARG A 515 40.59 -23.17 -28.60
CA ARG A 515 41.52 -24.29 -28.83
C ARG A 515 41.04 -25.22 -29.94
N ARG A 516 39.72 -25.39 -30.12
CA ARG A 516 39.11 -26.26 -31.15
C ARG A 516 38.75 -25.56 -32.46
N SER A 517 38.71 -24.24 -32.51
CA SER A 517 38.43 -23.49 -33.74
C SER A 517 39.71 -23.16 -34.51
N PRO A 518 40.09 -23.91 -35.57
CA PRO A 518 41.27 -23.62 -36.38
C PRO A 518 41.21 -22.23 -37.06
N ALA A 519 40.01 -21.69 -37.29
CA ALA A 519 39.79 -20.37 -37.87
C ALA A 519 40.32 -19.20 -37.01
N LEU A 520 40.45 -19.37 -35.69
CA LEU A 520 40.95 -18.33 -34.77
C LEU A 520 42.48 -18.37 -34.59
N ARG A 521 43.18 -19.35 -35.18
CA ARG A 521 44.65 -19.43 -35.15
C ARG A 521 45.33 -18.70 -36.31
N VAL A 522 44.56 -18.11 -37.23
CA VAL A 522 45.08 -17.44 -38.43
C VAL A 522 45.33 -15.97 -38.12
N GLY A 523 46.45 -15.73 -37.45
CA GLY A 523 46.97 -14.40 -37.15
C GLY A 523 48.49 -14.37 -37.09
N ARG A 524 49.19 -15.30 -37.75
CA ARG A 524 50.61 -15.13 -38.06
C ARG A 524 50.70 -14.31 -39.34
N VAL A 525 50.87 -13.00 -39.16
CA VAL A 525 51.31 -12.07 -40.21
C VAL A 525 52.61 -12.63 -40.80
N ALA A 526 52.58 -13.00 -42.07
CA ALA A 526 53.79 -13.34 -42.81
C ALA A 526 54.62 -12.06 -43.00
N PRO A 527 55.96 -12.12 -42.85
CA PRO A 527 56.80 -10.96 -43.08
C PRO A 527 56.73 -10.59 -44.57
N VAL A 528 56.40 -9.31 -44.83
CA VAL A 528 56.47 -8.72 -46.17
C VAL A 528 57.93 -8.77 -46.62
N ALA A 529 58.22 -9.59 -47.63
CA ALA A 529 59.51 -9.59 -48.30
C ALA A 529 59.58 -8.35 -49.21
N ALA A 530 60.66 -7.59 -49.06
CA ALA A 530 61.00 -6.48 -49.93
C ALA A 530 61.51 -6.99 -51.29
N SER A 531 61.02 -6.36 -52.35
CA SER A 531 61.65 -6.30 -53.68
C SER A 531 61.50 -4.88 -54.21
#